data_AF-A0A239H6X6-F1
#
_entry.id   AF-A0A239H6X6-F1
#
_cell.length_a   1.000
_cell.length_b   1.000
_cell.length_c   1.000
_cell.angle_alpha   90.00
_cell.angle_beta   90.00
_cell.angle_gamma   90.00
#
_symmetry.space_group_name_H-M   'P 1'
#
loop_
_entity.id
_entity.type
_entity.pdbx_description
1 polymer ?
#
loop_
_entity_poly.entity_id
_entity_poly.type
_entity_poly.pdbx_seq_one_letter_code
_entity_poly.pdbx_strand_id
1 'polypeptide(L)' 'MTFRAHGKQILASDGTHIADVATDAWASRIAALLNLPAWLDARADRVCKRSRMAARLYRVIADDLRARLHEG' A
#
# COMPACT_ATOMS: atom_id res chain seq x y z
N MET A 1 -10.90 21.69 7.26
CA MET A 1 -11.33 20.32 7.64
C MET A 1 -10.17 19.38 7.37
N THR A 2 -9.74 18.58 8.35
CA THR A 2 -8.69 17.56 8.17
C THR A 2 -9.35 16.22 7.83
N PHE A 3 -9.20 15.76 6.60
CA PHE A 3 -9.70 14.44 6.18
C PHE A 3 -8.75 13.35 6.65
N ARG A 4 -9.31 12.29 7.24
CA ARG A 4 -8.57 11.14 7.77
C ARG A 4 -9.09 9.86 7.15
N ALA A 5 -8.19 9.02 6.64
CA ALA A 5 -8.50 7.65 6.23
C ALA A 5 -7.72 6.69 7.13
N HIS A 6 -8.40 5.69 7.71
CA HIS A 6 -7.78 4.72 8.64
C HIS A 6 -6.94 5.35 9.77
N GLY A 7 -7.40 6.49 10.31
CA GLY A 7 -6.71 7.19 11.41
C GLY A 7 -5.48 8.01 11.00
N LYS A 8 -5.08 8.01 9.72
CA LYS A 8 -4.01 8.85 9.19
C LYS A 8 -4.59 10.04 8.43
N GLN A 9 -3.98 11.21 8.61
CA GLN A 9 -4.38 12.45 7.94
C GLN A 9 -3.95 12.42 6.47
N ILE A 10 -4.88 12.70 5.55
CA ILE A 10 -4.66 12.65 4.10
C ILE A 10 -4.77 14.02 3.42
N LEU A 11 -5.28 15.03 4.13
CA LEU A 11 -5.34 16.43 3.68
C LEU A 11 -4.81 17.38 4.75
N ALA A 12 -4.03 18.36 4.31
CA ALA A 12 -3.62 19.52 5.10
C ALA A 12 -4.76 20.54 5.20
N SER A 13 -4.66 21.46 6.14
CA SER A 13 -5.71 22.46 6.45
C SER A 13 -5.95 23.47 5.32
N ASP A 14 -5.01 23.62 4.41
CA ASP A 14 -5.02 24.47 3.22
C ASP A 14 -5.61 23.78 1.97
N GLY A 15 -6.07 22.53 2.11
CA GLY A 15 -6.59 21.74 0.99
C GLY A 15 -5.52 20.99 0.20
N THR A 16 -4.24 21.10 0.58
CA THR A 16 -3.16 20.35 -0.04
C THR A 16 -3.27 18.85 0.29
N HIS A 17 -3.23 18.02 -0.74
CA HIS A 17 -3.29 16.56 -0.63
C HIS A 17 -1.93 16.05 -0.14
N ILE A 18 -1.83 15.62 1.12
CA ILE A 18 -0.58 15.08 1.70
C ILE A 18 -0.30 13.67 1.15
N ALA A 19 -1.34 13.03 0.59
CA ALA A 19 -1.28 11.72 -0.04
C ALA A 19 -1.29 11.79 -1.57
N ASP A 20 -0.97 12.93 -2.18
CA ASP A 20 -0.58 12.91 -3.58
C ASP A 20 0.78 12.22 -3.67
N VAL A 21 0.76 11.05 -4.30
CA VAL A 21 1.95 10.32 -4.71
C VAL A 21 2.58 11.11 -5.85
N ALA A 22 3.13 12.28 -5.56
CA ALA A 22 3.74 13.14 -6.55
C ALA A 22 5.03 12.52 -7.13
N THR A 23 5.62 11.54 -6.41
CA THR A 23 6.81 10.80 -6.83
C THR A 23 6.76 9.35 -6.37
N ASP A 24 7.45 8.46 -7.10
CA ASP A 24 7.59 7.04 -6.77
C ASP A 24 8.20 6.80 -5.37
N ALA A 25 9.05 7.73 -4.91
CA ALA A 25 9.64 7.68 -3.56
C ALA A 25 8.59 7.87 -2.46
N TRP A 26 7.63 8.79 -2.64
CA TRP A 26 6.51 8.96 -1.71
C TRP A 26 5.55 7.78 -1.74
N ALA A 27 5.30 7.20 -2.93
CA ALA A 27 4.51 5.98 -3.10
C ALA A 27 5.06 4.84 -2.23
N SER A 28 6.38 4.63 -2.38
CA SER A 28 7.13 3.61 -1.68
C SER A 28 7.10 3.86 -0.17
N ARG A 29 7.31 5.10 0.27
CA ARG A 29 7.28 5.45 1.70
C ARG A 29 5.89 5.27 2.33
N ILE A 30 4.81 5.59 1.62
CA ILE A 30 3.44 5.33 2.07
C ILE A 30 3.16 3.82 2.11
N ALA A 31 3.58 3.07 1.09
CA ALA A 31 3.43 1.61 1.05
C ALA A 31 4.15 0.92 2.22
N ALA A 32 5.36 1.37 2.56
CA ALA A 32 6.07 0.93 3.76
C ALA A 32 5.34 1.33 5.06
N LEU A 33 4.92 2.58 5.19
CA LEU A 33 4.20 3.09 6.38
C LEU A 33 2.85 2.38 6.61
N LEU A 34 2.26 1.80 5.58
CA LEU A 34 1.01 1.04 5.65
C LEU A 34 1.24 -0.48 5.71
N ASN A 35 2.50 -0.93 5.71
CA ASN A 35 2.87 -2.34 5.66
C ASN A 35 2.11 -3.11 4.56
N LEU A 36 2.02 -2.49 3.38
CA LEU A 36 1.21 -2.96 2.27
C LEU A 36 1.56 -4.40 1.82
N PRO A 37 2.86 -4.80 1.76
CA PRO A 37 3.22 -6.18 1.42
C PRO A 37 2.61 -7.22 2.37
N ALA A 38 2.67 -6.98 3.69
CA ALA A 38 2.10 -7.91 4.66
C ALA A 38 0.56 -7.97 4.58
N TRP A 39 -0.08 -6.84 4.27
CA TRP A 39 -1.53 -6.82 4.03
C TRP A 39 -1.92 -7.65 2.80
N LEU A 40 -1.13 -7.56 1.72
CA LEU A 40 -1.33 -8.31 0.49
C LEU A 40 -1.18 -9.82 0.70
N ASP A 41 -0.21 -10.26 1.51
CA ASP A 41 -0.08 -11.68 1.86
C ASP A 41 -1.28 -12.20 2.66
N ALA A 42 -1.71 -11.45 3.67
CA ALA A 42 -2.90 -11.80 4.45
C ALA A 42 -4.16 -11.83 3.56
N ARG A 43 -4.24 -10.95 2.56
CA ARG A 43 -5.31 -10.98 1.54
C ARG A 43 -5.20 -12.21 0.65
N ALA A 44 -3.98 -12.57 0.21
CA ALA A 44 -3.73 -13.75 -0.60
C ALA A 44 -4.17 -15.02 0.11
N ASP A 45 -3.87 -15.18 1.40
CA ASP A 45 -4.24 -16.36 2.18
C ASP A 45 -5.75 -16.51 2.34
N ARG A 46 -6.47 -15.39 2.57
CA ARG A 46 -7.93 -15.38 2.63
C ARG A 46 -8.57 -15.75 1.29
N VAL A 47 -8.00 -15.29 0.18
CA VAL A 47 -8.55 -15.50 -1.17
C VAL A 47 -8.10 -16.84 -1.78
N CYS A 48 -7.00 -17.44 -1.30
CA CYS A 48 -6.44 -18.69 -1.81
C CYS A 48 -7.45 -19.84 -1.85
N LYS A 49 -8.33 -19.90 -0.84
CA LYS A 49 -9.42 -20.90 -0.77
C LYS A 49 -10.46 -20.75 -1.89
N ARG A 50 -10.60 -19.55 -2.46
CA ARG A 50 -11.58 -19.22 -3.52
C ARG A 50 -10.94 -19.18 -4.91
N SER A 51 -9.71 -18.67 -5.01
CA SER A 51 -8.98 -18.59 -6.28
C SER A 51 -7.47 -18.55 -6.05
N ARG A 52 -6.79 -19.60 -6.53
CA ARG A 52 -5.33 -19.70 -6.50
C ARG A 52 -4.66 -18.63 -7.37
N MET A 53 -5.27 -18.28 -8.51
CA MET A 53 -4.74 -17.25 -9.41
C MET A 53 -4.78 -15.87 -8.74
N ALA A 54 -5.90 -15.51 -8.11
CA ALA A 54 -6.00 -14.24 -7.40
C ALA A 54 -5.02 -14.14 -6.22
N ALA A 55 -4.85 -15.23 -5.45
CA ALA A 55 -3.84 -15.29 -4.41
C ALA A 55 -2.41 -15.12 -4.95
N ARG A 56 -2.11 -15.71 -6.11
CA ARG A 56 -0.81 -15.55 -6.78
C ARG A 56 -0.55 -14.09 -7.18
N LEU A 57 -1.55 -13.41 -7.75
CA LEU A 57 -1.44 -11.99 -8.11
C LEU A 57 -1.12 -11.11 -6.89
N TYR A 58 -1.81 -11.33 -5.76
CA TYR A 58 -1.53 -10.57 -4.55
C TYR A 58 -0.09 -10.78 -4.04
N ARG A 59 0.44 -12.01 -4.10
CA ARG A 59 1.82 -12.30 -3.70
C ARG A 59 2.85 -11.69 -4.64
N VAL A 60 2.61 -11.72 -5.96
CA VAL A 60 3.49 -11.06 -6.95
C VAL A 60 3.57 -9.56 -6.69
N ILE A 61 2.45 -8.91 -6.40
CA ILE A 61 2.43 -7.47 -6.08
C ILE A 61 3.16 -7.21 -4.75
N ALA A 62 2.99 -8.08 -3.75
CA ALA A 62 3.70 -7.96 -2.47
C ALA A 62 5.22 -8.07 -2.65
N ASP A 63 5.69 -8.98 -3.50
CA ASP A 63 7.12 -9.18 -3.79
C ASP A 63 7.71 -8.03 -4.60
N ASP A 64 7.00 -7.50 -5.61
CA ASP A 64 7.41 -6.31 -6.35
C ASP A 64 7.53 -5.08 -5.42
N LEU A 65 6.56 -4.90 -4.53
CA LEU A 65 6.62 -3.84 -3.53
C LEU A 65 7.79 -4.02 -2.56
N ARG A 66 8.09 -5.24 -2.10
CA ARG A 66 9.28 -5.49 -1.28
C ARG A 66 10.55 -5.11 -2.02
N ALA A 67 10.70 -5.55 -3.27
CA ALA A 67 11.89 -5.25 -4.07
C ALA A 67 12.12 -3.74 -4.17
N ARG A 68 11.08 -2.98 -4.55
CA ARG A 68 11.13 -1.52 -4.65
C ARG A 68 11.43 -0.82 -3.32
N LEU A 69 10.96 -1.38 -2.20
CA LEU A 69 11.23 -0.85 -0.86
C LEU A 69 12.66 -1.09 -0.38
N HIS A 70 13.32 -2.13 -0.87
CA HIS A 70 14.71 -2.46 -0.52
C HIS A 70 15.74 -1.76 -1.42
N GLU A 71 15.32 -1.25 -2.58
CA GLU A 71 16.17 -0.51 -3.53
C GLU A 71 16.31 1.00 -3.21
N GLY A 72 15.57 1.52 -2.22
CA GLY A 72 15.47 2.95 -1.89
C GLY A 72 16.23 3.41 -0.65
#